data_AF-A0A822HCZ7-F1
#
_entry.id   AF-A0A822HCZ7-F1
#
_cell.length_a   1.000
_cell.length_b   1.000
_cell.length_c   1.000
_cell.angle_alpha   90.00
_cell.angle_beta   90.00
_cell.angle_gamma   90.00
#
_symmetry.space_group_name_H-M   'P 1'
#
loop_
_entity.id
_entity.type
_entity.pdbx_description
1 polymer ?
#
loop_
_entity_poly.entity_id
_entity_poly.type
_entity_poly.pdbx_seq_one_letter_code
_entity_poly.pdbx_strand_id
1 'polypeptide(L)' 'FPILILLFLYLLAAHNKPMLIRDLLKELLPKLYNETRVRPELIREVEMGPFKHTVDDGLDLRKAAYECMYTLLDIVLY' A
#
# COMPACT_ATOMS: atom_id res chain seq x y z
N PHE A 1 9.86 0.93 -0.87
CA PHE A 1 9.68 0.79 0.59
C PHE A 1 9.62 2.11 1.37
N PRO A 2 10.57 3.08 1.26
CA PRO A 2 10.47 4.36 1.99
C PRO A 2 9.40 5.31 1.43
N ILE A 3 8.99 5.15 0.17
CA ILE A 3 8.06 6.06 -0.52
C ILE A 3 6.64 5.98 0.04
N LEU A 4 6.15 4.78 0.40
CA LEU A 4 4.78 4.63 0.92
C LEU A 4 4.62 5.24 2.31
N ILE A 5 5.65 5.11 3.16
CA ILE A 5 5.74 5.75 4.48
C ILE A 5 5.84 7.27 4.32
N LEU A 6 6.65 7.76 3.37
CA LEU A 6 6.78 9.20 3.09
C LEU A 6 5.45 9.80 2.59
N LEU A 7 4.72 9.05 1.78
CA LEU A 7 3.41 9.42 1.26
C LEU A 7 2.35 9.44 2.36
N PHE A 8 2.36 8.44 3.24
CA PHE A 8 1.48 8.37 4.40
C PHE A 8 1.78 9.48 5.42
N LEU A 9 3.06 9.79 5.64
CA LEU A 9 3.51 10.92 6.47
C LEU A 9 3.08 12.27 5.88
N TYR A 10 3.09 12.40 4.55
CA TYR A 10 2.61 13.59 3.85
C TYR A 10 1.08 13.72 3.92
N LEU A 11 0.34 12.62 3.77
CA LEU A 11 -1.12 12.57 3.97
C LEU A 11 -1.51 12.92 5.42
N LEU A 12 -0.75 12.42 6.40
CA LEU A 12 -0.89 12.77 7.81
C LEU A 12 -0.60 14.26 8.07
N ALA A 13 0.47 14.80 7.50
CA ALA A 13 0.77 16.24 7.59
C ALA A 13 -0.31 17.11 6.91
N ALA A 14 -0.98 16.56 5.88
CA ALA A 14 -2.08 17.19 5.18
C ALA A 14 -3.44 17.09 5.92
N HIS A 15 -3.55 16.40 7.07
CA HIS A 15 -4.70 16.52 7.98
C HIS A 15 -5.01 17.98 8.36
N ASN A 16 -4.03 18.89 8.27
CA ASN A 16 -4.23 20.31 8.51
C ASN A 16 -5.04 21.03 7.41
N LYS A 17 -5.15 20.47 6.19
CA LYS A 17 -5.90 21.05 5.06
C LYS A 17 -6.49 19.95 4.15
N PRO A 18 -7.61 19.31 4.54
CA PRO A 18 -8.21 18.20 3.79
C PRO A 18 -8.60 18.54 2.33
N MET A 19 -8.78 19.81 1.99
CA MET A 19 -9.02 20.25 0.61
C MET A 19 -7.86 19.95 -0.35
N LEU A 20 -6.60 19.98 0.11
CA LEU A 20 -5.42 19.71 -0.73
C LEU A 20 -5.28 18.22 -1.09
N ILE A 21 -5.83 17.33 -0.26
CA ILE A 21 -5.77 15.88 -0.50
C ILE A 21 -6.70 15.48 -1.65
N ARG A 22 -7.83 16.17 -1.85
CA ARG A 22 -8.83 15.79 -2.86
C ARG A 22 -8.29 15.85 -4.29
N ASP A 23 -7.47 16.85 -4.60
CA ASP A 23 -6.86 16.96 -5.92
C ASP A 23 -5.72 15.94 -6.11
N LEU A 24 -4.98 15.65 -5.04
CA LEU A 24 -3.89 14.67 -5.05
C LEU A 24 -4.40 13.22 -5.16
N LEU A 25 -5.60 12.92 -4.64
CA LEU A 25 -6.21 11.59 -4.70
C LEU A 25 -6.32 11.05 -6.12
N LYS A 26 -6.54 11.91 -7.12
CA LYS A 26 -6.62 11.50 -8.53
C LYS A 26 -5.33 10.89 -9.04
N GLU A 27 -4.19 11.39 -8.58
CA GLU A 27 -2.87 10.86 -8.93
C GLU A 27 -2.46 9.71 -8.01
N LEU A 28 -2.91 9.75 -6.75
CA LEU A 28 -2.48 8.82 -5.72
C LEU A 28 -3.18 7.47 -5.76
N LEU A 29 -4.50 7.49 -5.93
CA LEU A 29 -5.30 6.27 -5.93
C LEU A 29 -4.81 5.25 -6.96
N PRO A 30 -4.51 5.61 -8.23
CA PRO A 30 -3.98 4.66 -9.19
C PRO A 30 -2.67 4.01 -8.74
N LYS A 31 -1.77 4.78 -8.12
CA LYS A 31 -0.48 4.27 -7.61
C LYS A 31 -0.72 3.31 -6.43
N LEU A 32 -1.62 3.66 -5.52
CA LEU A 32 -1.96 2.83 -4.37
C LEU A 32 -2.63 1.51 -4.80
N TYR A 33 -3.58 1.57 -5.73
CA TYR A 33 -4.19 0.38 -6.34
C TYR A 33 -3.14 -0.50 -7.03
N ASN A 34 -2.12 0.09 -7.67
CA ASN A 34 -1.07 -0.70 -8.29
C ASN A 34 -0.23 -1.48 -7.26
N GLU A 35 0.02 -0.90 -6.08
CA GLU A 35 0.69 -1.60 -4.98
C GLU A 35 -0.15 -2.72 -4.36
N THR A 36 -1.45 -2.82 -4.64
CA THR A 36 -2.29 -3.96 -4.22
C THR A 36 -2.15 -5.18 -5.14
N ARG A 37 -1.49 -5.04 -6.30
CA ARG A 37 -1.34 -6.15 -7.26
C ARG A 37 -0.30 -7.15 -6.77
N VAL A 38 -0.60 -8.42 -6.95
CA VAL A 38 0.39 -9.48 -6.75
C VAL A 38 1.49 -9.32 -7.79
N ARG A 39 2.74 -9.30 -7.31
CA ARG A 39 3.95 -9.23 -8.13
C ARG A 39 4.62 -10.61 -8.13
N PRO A 40 4.46 -11.43 -9.19
CA PRO A 40 5.04 -12.77 -9.25
C PRO A 40 6.54 -12.81 -9.03
N GLU A 41 7.25 -11.74 -9.40
CA GLU A 41 8.69 -11.56 -9.18
C GLU A 41 9.08 -11.47 -7.69
N LEU A 42 8.12 -11.26 -6.78
CA LEU A 42 8.30 -11.28 -5.33
C LEU A 42 7.84 -12.59 -4.68
N ILE A 43 7.37 -13.55 -5.47
CA ILE A 43 6.92 -14.86 -4.98
C ILE A 43 7.98 -15.90 -5.35
N ARG A 44 8.44 -16.64 -4.34
CA ARG A 44 9.43 -17.70 -4.51
C ARG A 44 9.01 -18.96 -3.78
N GLU A 45 9.29 -20.12 -4.37
CA GLU A 45 9.19 -21.40 -3.67
C GLU A 45 10.53 -21.72 -3.01
N VAL A 46 10.47 -22.01 -1.72
CA VAL A 46 11.61 -22.46 -0.94
C VAL A 46 11.45 -23.95 -0.67
N GLU A 47 12.42 -24.73 -1.12
CA GLU A 47 12.48 -26.16 -0.83
C GLU A 47 13.05 -26.38 0.57
N MET A 48 12.32 -27.16 1.38
CA MET A 48 12.68 -27.58 2.72
C MET A 48 12.76 -29.11 2.76
N GLY A 49 13.63 -29.69 1.93
CA GLY A 49 13.73 -31.14 1.73
C GLY A 49 12.52 -31.68 0.94
N PRO A 50 11.70 -32.60 1.48
CA PRO A 50 10.52 -33.10 0.79
C PRO A 50 9.34 -32.10 0.76
N PHE A 51 9.48 -30.95 1.43
CA PHE A 51 8.44 -29.92 1.52
C PHE A 51 8.77 -28.72 0.63
N LYS A 52 7.72 -28.07 0.11
CA LYS A 52 7.80 -26.78 -0.58
C LYS A 52 7.00 -25.73 0.18
N HIS A 53 7.59 -24.56 0.36
CA HIS A 53 6.93 -23.41 0.99
C HIS A 53 6.99 -22.20 0.08
N THR A 54 5.83 -21.67 -0.30
CA THR A 54 5.73 -20.43 -1.07
C THR A 54 5.91 -19.23 -0.14
N VAL A 55 6.94 -18.43 -0.41
CA VAL A 55 7.19 -17.15 0.27
C VAL A 55 6.79 -16.03 -0.67
N ASP A 56 5.94 -15.13 -0.18
CA ASP A 56 5.53 -13.91 -0.87
C ASP A 56 6.12 -12.70 -0.16
N ASP A 57 7.27 -12.24 -0.65
CA ASP A 57 8.00 -11.10 -0.09
C ASP A 57 7.25 -9.76 -0.32
N GLY A 58 6.19 -9.76 -1.15
CA GLY A 58 5.33 -8.61 -1.41
C GLY A 58 4.07 -8.55 -0.54
N LEU A 59 3.80 -9.57 0.27
CA LEU A 59 2.54 -9.70 1.01
C LEU A 59 2.29 -8.55 1.99
N ASP A 60 3.31 -8.18 2.78
CA ASP A 60 3.16 -7.13 3.80
C ASP A 60 2.94 -5.75 3.17
N LEU A 61 3.53 -5.50 2.00
CA LEU A 61 3.29 -4.25 1.29
C LEU A 61 1.85 -4.17 0.80
N ARG A 62 1.28 -5.27 0.28
CA ARG A 62 -0.13 -5.29 -0.14
C ARG A 62 -1.05 -5.04 1.05
N LYS A 63 -0.78 -5.67 2.20
CA LYS A 63 -1.52 -5.40 3.44
C LYS A 63 -1.47 -3.92 3.82
N ALA A 64 -0.27 -3.32 3.82
CA ALA A 64 -0.10 -1.90 4.11
C ALA A 64 -0.85 -0.99 3.12
N ALA A 65 -0.89 -1.34 1.83
CA ALA A 65 -1.66 -0.60 0.84
C ALA A 65 -3.17 -0.61 1.17
N TYR A 66 -3.74 -1.77 1.52
CA TYR A 66 -5.15 -1.87 1.93
C TYR A 66 -5.45 -1.07 3.20
N GLU A 67 -4.60 -1.14 4.22
CA GLU A 67 -4.75 -0.35 5.46
C GLU A 67 -4.73 1.17 5.17
N CYS A 68 -3.85 1.61 4.26
CA CYS A 68 -3.84 3.01 3.83
C CYS A 68 -5.15 3.42 3.15
N MET A 69 -5.72 2.55 2.31
CA MET A 69 -6.99 2.81 1.65
C MET A 69 -8.14 2.90 2.65
N TYR A 70 -8.14 2.04 3.68
CA TYR A 70 -9.13 2.08 4.75
C TYR A 70 -9.04 3.39 5.53
N THR A 71 -7.83 3.81 5.90
CA THR A 71 -7.61 5.10 6.57
C THR A 71 -8.06 6.29 5.71
N LEU A 72 -7.76 6.26 4.40
CA LEU A 72 -8.22 7.30 3.47
C LEU A 72 -9.75 7.35 3.36
N LEU A 73 -10.41 6.20 3.40
CA LEU A 73 -11.87 6.11 3.39
C LEU A 73 -12.44 6.85 4.60
N ASP A 74 -11.90 6.58 5.79
CA ASP A 74 -12.35 7.19 7.04
C ASP A 74 -12.14 8.71 7.05
N ILE A 75 -11.04 9.22 6.47
CA ILE A 75 -10.73 10.67 6.45
C ILE A 75 -11.56 11.44 5.42
N VAL A 76 -11.96 10.80 4.32
CA VAL A 76 -12.61 11.48 3.18
C VAL A 76 -14.13 11.38 3.24
N LEU A 77 -14.66 10.29 3.83
CA LEU A 77 -16.11 10.03 3.92
C LEU A 77 -16.73 10.31 5.28
N TYR A 78 -15.95 10.35 6.37
CA TYR A 78 -16.38 10.81 7.69
C TYR A 78 -15.70 12.13 8.07
#